data_AF-A0A7S3CJ07-F1
#
_entry.id   AF-A0A7S3CJ07-F1
#
_cell.length_a   1.000
_cell.length_b   1.000
_cell.length_c   1.000
_cell.angle_alpha   90.00
_cell.angle_beta   90.00
_cell.angle_gamma   90.00
#
_symmetry.space_group_name_H-M   'P 1'
#
loop_
_entity.id
_entity.type
_entity.pdbx_description
1 polymer ?
#
loop_
_entity_poly.entity_id
_entity_poly.type
_entity_poly.pdbx_seq_one_letter_code
_entity_poly.pdbx_strand_id
1 'polypeptide(L)'
;MTRGAKLSFTFKEGLVVQIQPNGDVFQKMIKDKALPKEALKGNQLTQDQKLESETETHRIVTTNGEIIKYMADANLIIYSSDGSITHYDRRRGLWQVVNPLGVRRMRRLKDRVISDDVTKVKIETKIDPETNATLRIREDGVLSVEYIDQTLLIVMPDG
;
A
#
# COMPACT_ATOMS: atom_id res chain seq x y z
N MET A 1 -21.12 2.97 -21.24
CA MET A 1 -20.38 1.97 -20.44
C MET A 1 -19.81 0.93 -21.39
N THR A 2 -18.56 1.06 -21.78
CA THR A 2 -17.84 0.04 -22.54
C THR A 2 -17.57 -1.15 -21.61
N ARG A 3 -18.16 -2.30 -21.92
CA ARG A 3 -17.95 -3.55 -21.18
C ARG A 3 -16.64 -4.18 -21.66
N GLY A 4 -15.55 -4.00 -20.91
CA GLY A 4 -14.32 -4.74 -21.15
C GLY A 4 -14.48 -6.23 -20.85
N ALA A 5 -13.60 -7.07 -21.39
CA ALA A 5 -13.51 -8.48 -21.01
C ALA A 5 -12.71 -8.62 -19.71
N LYS A 6 -13.07 -9.61 -18.88
CA LYS A 6 -12.25 -9.99 -17.72
C LYS A 6 -11.12 -10.89 -18.20
N LEU A 7 -9.88 -10.48 -17.98
CA LEU A 7 -8.69 -11.28 -18.30
C LEU A 7 -8.06 -11.78 -17.00
N SER A 8 -7.58 -13.03 -16.98
CA SER A 8 -6.98 -13.64 -15.81
C SER A 8 -5.69 -14.34 -16.21
N PHE A 9 -4.62 -14.04 -15.47
CA PHE A 9 -3.29 -14.61 -15.64
C PHE A 9 -2.85 -15.25 -14.33
N THR A 10 -2.16 -16.38 -14.42
CA THR A 10 -1.58 -17.06 -13.27
C THR A 10 -0.13 -17.40 -13.60
N PHE A 11 0.77 -16.93 -12.76
CA PHE A 11 2.21 -17.10 -12.94
C PHE A 11 2.70 -18.30 -12.13
N LYS A 12 3.87 -18.85 -12.50
CA LYS A 12 4.42 -20.06 -11.88
C LYS A 12 4.72 -19.87 -10.40
N GLU A 13 4.99 -18.64 -10.00
CA GLU A 13 5.29 -18.21 -8.64
C GLU A 13 4.04 -18.09 -7.77
N GLY A 14 2.85 -18.39 -8.31
CA GLY A 14 1.57 -18.34 -7.58
C GLY A 14 0.89 -16.96 -7.60
N LEU A 15 1.46 -15.97 -8.29
CA LEU A 15 0.81 -14.68 -8.52
C LEU A 15 -0.37 -14.86 -9.47
N VAL A 16 -1.54 -14.37 -9.08
CA VAL A 16 -2.72 -14.24 -9.92
C VAL A 16 -2.98 -12.77 -10.18
N VAL A 17 -3.12 -12.41 -11.46
CA VAL A 17 -3.46 -11.06 -11.92
C VAL A 17 -4.75 -11.12 -12.71
N GLN A 18 -5.73 -10.28 -12.36
CA GLN A 18 -7.00 -10.18 -13.08
C GLN A 18 -7.26 -8.74 -13.51
N ILE A 19 -7.40 -8.52 -14.81
CA ILE A 19 -7.82 -7.22 -15.37
C ILE A 19 -9.35 -7.24 -15.44
N GLN A 20 -9.99 -6.32 -14.74
CA GLN A 20 -11.44 -6.21 -14.65
C GLN A 20 -12.01 -5.41 -15.84
N PRO A 21 -13.31 -5.56 -16.16
CA PRO A 21 -13.96 -4.80 -17.24
C PRO A 21 -13.90 -3.28 -17.10
N ASN A 22 -13.71 -2.76 -15.87
CA ASN A 22 -13.56 -1.34 -15.58
C ASN A 22 -12.10 -0.85 -15.70
N GLY A 23 -11.16 -1.74 -16.03
CA GLY A 23 -9.73 -1.45 -16.17
C GLY A 23 -8.92 -1.65 -14.89
N ASP A 24 -9.56 -1.89 -13.74
CA ASP A 24 -8.84 -2.13 -12.49
C ASP A 24 -8.12 -3.49 -12.55
N VAL A 25 -6.98 -3.57 -11.86
CA VAL A 25 -6.14 -4.77 -11.81
C VAL A 25 -6.18 -5.34 -10.40
N PHE A 26 -6.72 -6.55 -10.26
CA PHE A 26 -6.67 -7.32 -9.03
C PHE A 26 -5.42 -8.20 -9.02
N GLN A 27 -4.68 -8.20 -7.91
CA GLN A 27 -3.49 -9.03 -7.74
C GLN A 27 -3.56 -9.81 -6.43
N LYS A 28 -3.23 -11.11 -6.46
CA LYS A 28 -3.23 -11.98 -5.28
C LYS A 28 -2.15 -13.05 -5.39
N MET A 29 -1.39 -13.24 -4.31
CA MET A 29 -0.50 -14.39 -4.19
C MET A 29 -1.27 -15.60 -3.66
N ILE A 30 -1.23 -16.71 -4.38
CA ILE A 30 -1.65 -18.01 -3.88
C ILE A 30 -0.46 -18.58 -3.11
N LYS A 31 -0.59 -18.66 -1.78
CA LYS A 31 0.35 -19.45 -0.97
C LYS A 31 -0.04 -20.91 -1.16
N ASP A 32 0.76 -21.67 -1.89
CA ASP A 32 0.60 -23.13 -1.92
C ASP A 32 0.72 -23.66 -0.49
N LYS A 33 -0.38 -24.21 0.04
CA LYS A 33 -0.38 -24.97 1.30
C LYS A 33 0.19 -26.38 1.07
N ALA A 34 1.33 -26.50 0.41
CA ALA A 34 2.03 -27.75 0.26
C ALA A 34 3.28 -27.74 1.16
N LEU A 35 3.08 -28.02 2.45
CA LEU A 35 4.14 -28.60 3.27
C LEU A 35 3.80 -30.08 3.48
N PRO A 36 4.71 -31.01 3.17
CA PRO A 36 4.53 -32.43 3.50
C PRO A 36 4.37 -32.57 5.02
N LYS A 37 3.43 -33.43 5.45
CA LYS A 37 3.10 -33.72 6.86
C LYS A 37 4.24 -34.37 7.69
N GLU A 38 5.49 -34.31 7.25
CA GLU A 38 6.60 -35.06 7.87
C GLU A 38 7.58 -34.20 8.69
N ALA A 39 7.44 -32.87 8.73
CA ALA A 39 8.36 -31.98 9.46
C ALA A 39 7.97 -31.70 10.94
N LEU A 40 7.03 -32.43 11.54
CA LEU A 40 6.62 -32.26 12.95
C LEU A 40 7.40 -33.20 13.90
N LYS A 41 8.73 -33.19 13.84
CA LYS A 41 9.60 -33.70 14.91
C LYS A 41 10.91 -32.91 14.95
N GLY A 42 10.87 -31.70 15.47
CA GLY A 42 12.07 -30.93 15.75
C GLY A 42 11.71 -29.60 16.38
N ASN A 43 12.27 -29.32 17.56
CA ASN A 43 12.19 -28.04 18.26
C ASN A 43 12.68 -26.90 17.35
N GLN A 44 11.78 -26.25 16.62
CA GLN A 44 12.03 -24.96 16.01
C GLN A 44 11.21 -23.92 16.77
N LEU A 45 11.80 -23.45 17.88
CA LEU A 45 11.45 -22.15 18.42
C LEU A 45 12.05 -21.08 17.50
N THR A 46 11.25 -20.05 17.25
CA THR A 46 11.50 -18.86 16.41
C THR A 46 11.61 -19.10 14.90
N GLN A 47 10.49 -19.47 14.28
CA GLN A 47 10.21 -19.00 12.93
C GLN A 47 9.61 -17.60 13.07
N ASP A 48 10.21 -16.58 12.44
CA ASP A 48 9.75 -15.19 12.43
C ASP A 48 8.28 -15.13 12.00
N GLN A 49 7.37 -15.17 12.98
CA GLN A 49 5.95 -14.99 12.75
C GLN A 49 5.76 -13.52 12.41
N LYS A 50 5.87 -13.20 11.11
CA LYS A 50 5.48 -11.91 10.59
C LYS A 50 4.05 -11.64 11.06
N LEU A 51 3.85 -10.53 11.77
CA LEU A 51 2.57 -10.19 12.37
C LEU A 51 1.49 -10.20 11.27
N GLU A 52 0.31 -10.78 11.54
CA GLU A 52 -0.75 -10.87 10.52
C GLU A 52 -1.11 -9.50 9.91
N SER A 53 -0.95 -8.43 10.68
CA SER A 53 -1.15 -7.05 10.24
C SER A 53 -0.19 -6.58 9.15
N GLU A 54 0.94 -7.25 8.95
CA GLU A 54 1.90 -6.97 7.89
C GLU A 54 1.77 -7.91 6.69
N THR A 55 0.88 -8.91 6.78
CA THR A 55 0.66 -9.86 5.69
C THR A 55 -0.45 -9.35 4.78
N GLU A 56 -0.07 -8.92 3.59
CA GLU A 56 -1.02 -8.60 2.53
C GLU A 56 -1.67 -9.88 1.97
N THR A 57 -2.98 -9.84 1.76
CA THR A 57 -3.74 -10.93 1.15
C THR A 57 -3.92 -10.75 -0.34
N HIS A 58 -4.21 -9.53 -0.78
CA HIS A 58 -4.38 -9.13 -2.17
C HIS A 58 -4.39 -7.60 -2.25
N ARG A 59 -4.28 -7.08 -3.47
CA ARG A 59 -4.43 -5.67 -3.77
C ARG A 59 -5.23 -5.43 -5.03
N ILE A 60 -5.74 -4.20 -5.15
CA ILE A 60 -6.38 -3.67 -6.35
C ILE A 60 -5.60 -2.44 -6.78
N VAL A 61 -5.18 -2.39 -8.04
CA VAL A 61 -4.62 -1.20 -8.68
C VAL A 61 -5.71 -0.59 -9.55
N THR A 62 -6.14 0.62 -9.24
CA THR A 62 -7.21 1.30 -9.97
C THR A 62 -6.67 1.94 -11.25
N THR A 63 -7.57 2.20 -12.19
CA THR A 63 -7.25 2.96 -13.41
C THR A 63 -6.72 4.38 -13.15
N ASN A 64 -6.98 4.93 -11.97
CA ASN A 64 -6.47 6.24 -11.55
C ASN A 64 -5.08 6.16 -10.90
N GLY A 65 -4.46 4.97 -10.84
CA GLY A 65 -3.14 4.77 -10.24
C GLY A 65 -3.16 4.66 -8.71
N GLU A 66 -4.33 4.39 -8.11
CA GLU A 66 -4.41 4.12 -6.67
C GLU A 66 -4.18 2.64 -6.39
N ILE A 67 -3.55 2.32 -5.27
CA ILE A 67 -3.32 0.93 -4.83
C ILE A 67 -4.06 0.71 -3.53
N ILE A 68 -4.98 -0.26 -3.50
CA ILE A 68 -5.74 -0.66 -2.32
C ILE A 68 -5.25 -2.03 -1.87
N LYS A 69 -4.52 -2.08 -0.76
CA LYS A 69 -3.99 -3.31 -0.14
C LYS A 69 -4.95 -3.80 0.95
N TYR A 70 -5.27 -5.09 0.88
CA TYR A 70 -6.10 -5.78 1.87
C TYR A 70 -5.21 -6.67 2.73
N MET A 71 -5.14 -6.37 4.02
CA MET A 71 -4.31 -7.08 4.98
C MET A 71 -5.05 -8.29 5.58
N ALA A 72 -4.30 -9.26 6.13
CA ALA A 72 -4.88 -10.50 6.68
C ALA A 72 -5.75 -10.26 7.92
N ASP A 73 -5.46 -9.20 8.69
CA ASP A 73 -6.25 -8.73 9.83
C ASP A 73 -7.50 -7.91 9.42
N ALA A 74 -7.78 -7.84 8.11
CA ALA A 74 -8.84 -7.06 7.48
C ALA A 74 -8.70 -5.54 7.62
N ASN A 75 -7.50 -5.04 7.95
CA ASN A 75 -7.14 -3.65 7.75
C ASN A 75 -6.87 -3.36 6.26
N LEU A 76 -6.91 -2.08 5.91
CA LEU A 76 -6.63 -1.60 4.55
C LEU A 76 -5.51 -0.57 4.56
N ILE A 77 -4.72 -0.58 3.49
CA ILE A 77 -3.77 0.50 3.18
C ILE A 77 -4.06 0.96 1.76
N ILE A 78 -4.30 2.24 1.58
CA ILE A 78 -4.55 2.86 0.27
C ILE A 78 -3.41 3.82 -0.03
N TYR A 79 -2.75 3.61 -1.15
CA TYR A 79 -1.80 4.54 -1.72
C TYR A 79 -2.49 5.32 -2.83
N SER A 80 -2.65 6.63 -2.65
CA SER A 80 -3.30 7.50 -3.61
C SER A 80 -2.28 8.11 -4.56
N SER A 81 -2.65 8.35 -5.82
CA SER A 81 -1.74 8.86 -6.86
C SER A 81 -1.12 10.22 -6.56
N ASP A 82 -1.62 10.95 -5.56
CA ASP A 82 -1.12 12.24 -5.10
C ASP A 82 -0.02 12.14 -4.02
N GLY A 83 0.32 10.93 -3.56
CA GLY A 83 1.27 10.73 -2.45
C GLY A 83 0.60 10.61 -1.07
N SER A 84 -0.74 10.65 -1.00
CA SER A 84 -1.46 10.39 0.24
C SER A 84 -1.45 8.90 0.60
N ILE A 85 -1.30 8.60 1.88
CA ILE A 85 -1.45 7.24 2.42
C ILE A 85 -2.63 7.19 3.37
N THR A 86 -3.57 6.28 3.11
CA THR A 86 -4.72 6.05 4.00
C THR A 86 -4.64 4.67 4.63
N HIS A 87 -4.74 4.61 5.95
CA HIS A 87 -4.89 3.39 6.72
C HIS A 87 -6.32 3.29 7.27
N TYR A 88 -6.91 2.10 7.17
CA TYR A 88 -8.14 1.76 7.86
C TYR A 88 -7.88 0.66 8.88
N ASP A 89 -8.06 0.98 10.15
CA ASP A 89 -8.09 0.02 11.24
C ASP A 89 -9.53 -0.44 11.46
N ARG A 90 -9.83 -1.68 11.06
CA ARG A 90 -11.15 -2.28 11.18
C ARG A 90 -11.56 -2.50 12.63
N ARG A 91 -10.62 -2.89 13.50
CA ARG A 91 -10.90 -3.19 14.92
C ARG A 91 -11.29 -1.93 15.66
N ARG A 92 -10.62 -0.81 15.38
CA ARG A 92 -10.89 0.49 16.00
C ARG A 92 -11.95 1.31 15.24
N GLY A 93 -12.29 0.92 14.02
CA GLY A 93 -13.14 1.71 13.14
C GLY A 93 -12.53 3.09 12.88
N LEU A 94 -11.22 3.14 12.66
CA LEU A 94 -10.43 4.36 12.54
C LEU A 94 -9.85 4.48 11.13
N TRP A 95 -10.11 5.61 10.50
CA TRP A 95 -9.43 6.02 9.28
C TRP A 95 -8.32 6.99 9.64
N GLN A 96 -7.14 6.78 9.08
CA GLN A 96 -6.01 7.69 9.20
C GLN A 96 -5.49 8.01 7.81
N VAL A 97 -5.35 9.29 7.48
CA VAL A 97 -4.82 9.76 6.19
C VAL A 97 -3.59 10.61 6.47
N VAL A 98 -2.47 10.32 5.81
CA VAL A 98 -1.30 11.20 5.75
C VAL A 98 -1.29 11.83 4.36
N ASN A 99 -1.45 13.15 4.29
CA ASN A 99 -1.46 13.87 3.01
C ASN A 99 -0.01 14.10 2.49
N PRO A 100 0.16 14.63 1.27
CA PRO A 100 1.50 14.82 0.67
C PRO A 100 2.38 15.79 1.47
N LEU A 101 1.77 16.69 2.25
CA LEU A 101 2.44 17.64 3.14
C LEU A 101 2.80 17.04 4.51
N GLY A 102 2.58 15.74 4.72
CA GLY A 102 2.87 15.03 5.97
C GLY A 102 1.85 15.30 7.08
N VAL A 103 0.74 15.99 6.82
CA VAL A 103 -0.32 16.21 7.81
C VAL A 103 -1.12 14.94 7.95
N ARG A 104 -1.23 14.44 9.18
CA ARG A 104 -2.02 13.26 9.51
C ARG A 104 -3.41 13.67 9.99
N ARG A 105 -4.45 13.14 9.37
CA ARG A 105 -5.85 13.30 9.75
C ARG A 105 -6.43 11.97 10.19
N MET A 106 -7.09 11.96 11.33
CA MET A 106 -7.77 10.79 11.88
C MET A 106 -9.28 11.01 11.88
N ARG A 107 -10.05 9.99 11.48
CA ARG A 107 -11.51 9.97 11.52
C ARG A 107 -11.99 8.70 12.18
N ARG A 108 -12.67 8.84 13.33
CA ARG A 108 -13.28 7.72 14.04
C ARG A 108 -14.71 7.50 13.57
N LEU A 109 -15.06 6.28 13.17
CA LEU A 109 -16.40 5.97 12.65
C LEU A 109 -17.49 6.02 13.73
N LYS A 110 -17.17 5.56 14.95
CA LYS A 110 -18.12 5.47 16.07
C LYS A 110 -18.73 6.83 16.43
N ASP A 111 -17.86 7.83 16.58
CA ASP A 111 -18.24 9.15 17.11
C ASP A 111 -18.23 10.24 16.02
N ARG A 112 -17.87 9.88 14.78
CA ARG A 112 -17.70 10.78 13.61
C ARG A 112 -16.73 11.96 13.84
N VAL A 113 -15.92 11.89 14.90
CA VAL A 113 -14.89 12.89 15.21
C VAL A 113 -13.79 12.83 14.16
N ILE A 114 -13.41 14.00 13.65
CA ILE A 114 -12.27 14.21 12.77
C ILE A 114 -11.28 15.08 13.54
N SER A 115 -10.03 14.64 13.60
CA SER A 115 -8.95 15.34 14.28
C SER A 115 -7.68 15.30 13.43
N ASP A 116 -7.02 16.43 13.31
CA ASP A 116 -5.69 16.48 12.71
C ASP A 116 -4.64 16.28 13.81
N ASP A 117 -3.63 15.46 13.53
CA ASP A 117 -2.48 15.27 14.39
C ASP A 117 -1.65 16.56 14.38
N VAL A 118 -1.18 16.98 15.55
CA VAL A 118 -0.37 18.19 15.69
C VAL A 118 1.01 17.97 15.06
N THR A 119 1.50 16.74 15.13
CA THR A 119 2.83 16.39 14.62
C THR A 119 2.72 15.96 13.17
N LYS A 120 3.38 16.71 12.28
CA LYS A 120 3.52 16.30 10.88
C LYS A 120 4.60 15.24 10.75
N VAL A 121 4.40 14.34 9.79
CA VAL A 121 5.42 13.37 9.37
C VAL A 121 6.62 14.14 8.82
N LYS A 122 7.83 13.76 9.21
CA LYS A 122 9.05 14.45 8.78
C LYS A 122 9.24 14.28 7.27
N ILE A 123 9.62 15.35 6.58
CA ILE A 123 9.96 15.35 5.15
C ILE A 123 11.38 15.90 5.02
N GLU A 124 12.26 15.12 4.42
CA GLU A 124 13.61 15.52 4.06
C GLU A 124 13.64 15.95 2.59
N THR A 125 14.13 17.16 2.34
CA THR A 125 14.29 17.69 0.98
C THR A 125 15.75 17.66 0.58
N LYS A 126 16.04 17.09 -0.60
CA LYS A 126 17.36 17.08 -1.22
C LYS A 126 17.25 17.58 -2.65
N ILE A 127 18.31 18.19 -3.14
CA ILE A 127 18.42 18.61 -4.54
C ILE A 127 19.51 17.75 -5.16
N ASP A 128 19.20 17.08 -6.27
CA ASP A 128 20.18 16.34 -7.04
C ASP A 128 21.06 17.32 -7.84
N PRO A 129 22.38 17.38 -7.62
CA PRO A 129 23.26 18.31 -8.32
C PRO A 129 23.40 18.02 -9.82
N GLU A 130 23.16 16.79 -10.27
CA GLU A 130 23.31 16.43 -11.69
C GLU A 130 22.08 16.82 -12.51
N THR A 131 20.89 16.56 -11.97
CA THR A 131 19.61 16.79 -12.67
C THR A 131 18.86 18.02 -12.20
N ASN A 132 19.32 18.72 -11.15
CA ASN A 132 18.57 19.75 -10.42
C ASN A 132 17.15 19.32 -10.00
N ALA A 133 16.86 18.03 -9.94
CA ALA A 133 15.57 17.53 -9.45
C ALA A 133 15.47 17.74 -7.94
N THR A 134 14.26 18.08 -7.47
CA THR A 134 13.95 18.19 -6.04
C THR A 134 13.38 16.87 -5.55
N LEU A 135 14.09 16.23 -4.64
CA LEU A 135 13.69 15.00 -3.97
C LEU A 135 13.08 15.33 -2.62
N ARG A 136 11.88 14.82 -2.34
CA ARG A 136 11.24 14.91 -1.01
C ARG A 136 11.01 13.50 -0.51
N ILE A 137 11.67 13.15 0.59
CA ILE A 137 11.60 11.83 1.23
C ILE A 137 10.81 11.99 2.52
N ARG A 138 9.64 11.38 2.58
CA ARG A 138 8.80 11.37 3.78
C ARG A 138 9.16 10.18 4.66
N GLU A 139 9.08 10.36 5.98
CA GLU A 139 9.46 9.34 6.98
C GLU A 139 8.67 8.03 6.86
N ASP A 140 7.46 8.06 6.31
CA ASP A 140 6.65 6.87 6.03
C ASP A 140 7.00 6.16 4.70
N GLY A 141 8.08 6.59 4.04
CA GLY A 141 8.66 5.96 2.86
C GLY A 141 8.14 6.46 1.52
N VAL A 142 7.31 7.51 1.47
CA VAL A 142 6.93 8.16 0.20
C VAL A 142 8.09 9.00 -0.33
N LEU A 143 8.45 8.78 -1.59
CA LEU A 143 9.41 9.60 -2.33
C LEU A 143 8.68 10.39 -3.41
N SER A 144 8.89 11.70 -3.43
CA SER A 144 8.46 12.57 -4.52
C SER A 144 9.68 13.15 -5.23
N VAL A 145 9.71 13.03 -6.54
CA VAL A 145 10.75 13.58 -7.41
C VAL A 145 10.09 14.61 -8.32
N GLU A 146 10.44 15.87 -8.11
CA GLU A 146 10.03 17.00 -8.94
C GLU A 146 11.18 17.33 -9.90
N TYR A 147 10.98 17.04 -11.18
CA TYR A 147 11.96 17.30 -12.23
C TYR A 147 11.93 18.77 -12.66
N ILE A 148 12.95 19.23 -13.39
CA ILE A 148 13.07 20.63 -13.86
C ILE A 148 11.86 21.04 -14.73
N ASP A 149 11.32 20.10 -15.51
CA ASP A 149 10.15 20.32 -16.36
C ASP A 149 8.81 20.32 -15.59
N GLN A 150 8.87 20.31 -14.25
CA GLN A 150 7.73 20.26 -13.34
C GLN A 150 6.95 18.95 -13.38
N THR A 151 7.47 17.93 -14.05
CA THR A 151 6.90 16.58 -13.93
C THR A 151 7.17 16.03 -12.53
N LEU A 152 6.18 15.29 -12.01
CA LEU A 152 6.20 14.74 -10.67
C LEU A 152 6.14 13.22 -10.75
N LEU A 153 7.18 12.56 -10.25
CA LEU A 153 7.16 11.13 -9.98
C LEU A 153 6.93 10.92 -8.48
N ILE A 154 5.97 10.05 -8.15
CA ILE A 154 5.71 9.64 -6.77
C ILE A 154 5.95 8.13 -6.69
N VAL A 155 6.82 7.74 -5.76
CA VAL A 155 7.10 6.34 -5.44
C VAL A 155 6.56 6.06 -4.05
N MET A 156 5.74 5.02 -3.96
CA MET A 156 5.09 4.57 -2.74
C MET A 156 6.00 3.59 -1.98
N PRO A 157 5.81 3.42 -0.65
CA PRO A 157 6.68 2.57 0.15
C PRO A 157 6.59 1.07 -0.18
N ASP A 158 5.70 0.65 -1.08
CA ASP A 158 5.51 -0.75 -1.46
C ASP A 158 6.32 -1.22 -2.67
N GLY A 159 7.10 -0.34 -3.32
CA GLY A 159 8.03 -0.67 -4.40
C GLY A 159 7.66 -0.09 -5.75
#